data_AF-A0A7I4XZM9-F1
#
_entry.id   AF-A0A7I4XZM9-F1
#
_cell.length_a   1.000
_cell.length_b   1.000
_cell.length_c   1.000
_cell.angle_alpha   90.00
_cell.angle_beta   90.00
_cell.angle_gamma   90.00
#
_symmetry.space_group_name_H-M   'P 1'
#
loop_
_entity.id
_entity.type
_entity.pdbx_description
1 polymer ?
#
loop_
_entity_poly.entity_id
_entity_poly.type
_entity_poly.pdbx_seq_one_letter_code
_entity_poly.pdbx_strand_id
1 'polypeptide(L)'
;MSRDNGNVGKSNQSSVNPDQVLSVDPEVALFTPAGGKSEHMLVNLSDKHLAVKVRCSNNALYRVRPVYQVVETGQCKSLIVTRLIGPPSLDRLTIQYLPTTDINCNLIDFFKDAMKKGVKIDALRIILKMKEEDNFSKDATYL
;
A
#
# COMPACT_ATOMS: atom_id res chain seq x y z
N MET A 1 -43.22 -21.93 -6.88
CA MET A 1 -42.73 -20.75 -6.13
C MET A 1 -41.43 -21.18 -5.45
N SER A 2 -40.36 -21.32 -6.23
CA SER A 2 -39.34 -20.29 -6.48
C SER A 2 -38.41 -20.14 -5.29
N ARG A 3 -37.19 -20.68 -5.48
CA ARG A 3 -36.02 -20.61 -4.59
C ARG A 3 -35.56 -19.16 -4.50
N ASP A 4 -35.14 -18.72 -3.31
CA ASP A 4 -34.26 -17.55 -3.20
C ASP A 4 -33.02 -17.92 -2.36
N ASN A 5 -31.90 -18.01 -3.07
CA ASN A 5 -30.57 -18.26 -2.53
C ASN A 5 -29.94 -16.88 -2.26
N GLY A 6 -29.97 -16.44 -0.99
CA GLY A 6 -29.25 -15.25 -0.54
C GLY A 6 -27.75 -15.49 -0.50
N ASN A 7 -27.07 -15.24 -1.63
CA ASN A 7 -25.61 -15.20 -1.73
C ASN A 7 -25.10 -13.91 -1.06
N VAL A 8 -24.82 -13.98 0.24
CA VAL A 8 -24.22 -12.87 1.01
C VAL A 8 -22.77 -12.68 0.57
N GLY A 9 -22.44 -11.40 0.36
CA GLY A 9 -21.29 -10.92 -0.38
C GLY A 9 -19.95 -11.52 0.01
N LYS A 10 -19.20 -11.91 -1.02
CA LYS A 10 -17.75 -12.12 -0.96
C LYS A 10 -17.09 -10.78 -0.60
N SER A 11 -16.86 -10.53 0.69
CA SER A 11 -15.87 -9.55 1.11
C SER A 11 -14.50 -10.06 0.65
N ASN A 12 -13.83 -9.24 -0.16
CA ASN A 12 -12.58 -9.51 -0.84
C ASN A 12 -11.58 -10.31 0.02
N GLN A 13 -11.41 -11.58 -0.32
CA GLN A 13 -10.23 -12.32 0.07
C GLN A 13 -9.04 -11.67 -0.64
N SER A 14 -8.35 -10.75 0.05
CA SER A 14 -6.91 -10.62 -0.12
C SER A 14 -6.36 -12.01 0.10
N SER A 15 -5.99 -12.70 -0.98
CA SER A 15 -5.43 -14.04 -0.95
C SER A 15 -4.15 -13.97 -0.12
N VAL A 16 -4.27 -14.23 1.19
CA VAL A 16 -3.13 -14.26 2.10
C VAL A 16 -2.29 -15.43 1.62
N ASN A 17 -1.23 -15.12 0.87
CA ASN A 17 -0.24 -16.12 0.54
C ASN A 17 0.36 -16.58 1.88
N PRO A 18 0.43 -17.88 2.18
CA PRO A 18 0.95 -18.36 3.46
C PRO A 18 2.41 -17.94 3.69
N ASP A 19 3.12 -17.56 2.63
CA ASP A 19 4.49 -17.03 2.67
C ASP A 19 4.55 -15.48 2.79
N GLN A 20 3.41 -14.81 2.96
CA GLN A 20 3.34 -13.35 3.00
C GLN A 20 3.82 -12.82 4.35
N VAL A 21 5.09 -12.38 4.38
CA VAL A 21 5.77 -11.87 5.58
C VAL A 21 5.48 -10.40 5.90
N LEU A 22 4.95 -9.64 4.94
CA LEU A 22 4.55 -8.25 5.11
C LEU A 22 3.15 -8.05 4.51
N SER A 23 2.31 -7.30 5.20
CA SER A 23 0.98 -6.90 4.71
C SER A 23 0.86 -5.38 4.68
N VAL A 24 -0.07 -4.89 3.87
CA VAL A 24 -0.36 -3.46 3.70
C VAL A 24 -1.86 -3.23 3.75
N ASP A 25 -2.31 -2.31 4.59
CA ASP A 25 -3.74 -1.98 4.70
C ASP A 25 -3.96 -0.46 4.73
N PRO A 26 -4.79 0.12 3.85
CA PRO A 26 -5.42 -0.51 2.69
C PRO A 26 -4.42 -0.78 1.54
N GLU A 27 -4.68 -1.75 0.67
CA GLU A 27 -3.86 -1.98 -0.54
C GLU A 27 -4.16 -1.01 -1.69
N VAL A 28 -5.22 -0.20 -1.55
CA VAL A 28 -5.66 0.77 -2.55
C VAL A 28 -5.78 2.14 -1.90
N ALA A 29 -5.18 3.14 -2.53
CA ALA A 29 -5.36 4.55 -2.18
C ALA A 29 -6.27 5.22 -3.21
N LEU A 30 -7.26 5.97 -2.72
CA LEU A 30 -8.21 6.72 -3.55
C LEU A 30 -7.90 8.22 -3.46
N PHE A 31 -7.79 8.88 -4.61
CA PHE A 31 -7.49 10.31 -4.69
C PHE A 31 -8.43 11.06 -5.64
N THR A 32 -8.46 12.38 -5.54
CA THR A 32 -9.19 13.25 -6.49
C THR A 32 -8.20 14.06 -7.32
N PRO A 33 -8.63 14.71 -8.42
CA PRO A 33 -7.76 15.64 -9.17
C PRO A 33 -7.26 16.82 -8.32
N ALA A 34 -8.00 17.18 -7.26
CA ALA A 34 -7.60 18.16 -6.26
C ALA A 34 -6.50 17.64 -5.30
N GLY A 35 -6.06 16.40 -5.46
CA GLY A 35 -5.08 15.75 -4.59
C GLY A 35 -5.74 14.97 -3.45
N GLY A 36 -5.01 14.83 -2.35
CA GLY A 36 -5.48 14.18 -1.13
C GLY A 36 -4.36 13.48 -0.37
N LYS A 37 -4.72 12.88 0.77
CA LYS A 37 -3.82 12.11 1.62
C LYS A 37 -4.44 10.74 1.91
N SER A 38 -3.63 9.69 1.78
CA SER A 38 -3.97 8.33 2.15
C SER A 38 -2.94 7.82 3.15
N GLU A 39 -3.39 7.14 4.19
CA GLU A 39 -2.54 6.50 5.20
C GLU A 39 -2.68 4.99 5.07
N HIS A 40 -1.53 4.30 5.11
CA HIS A 40 -1.42 2.86 4.98
C HIS A 40 -0.65 2.30 6.16
N MET A 41 -1.01 1.12 6.63
CA MET A 41 -0.33 0.39 7.68
C MET A 41 0.48 -0.73 7.07
N LEU A 42 1.79 -0.71 7.31
CA LEU A 42 2.69 -1.82 7.02
C LEU A 42 2.72 -2.75 8.23
N VAL A 43 2.24 -3.98 8.06
CA VAL A 43 2.11 -4.96 9.15
C VAL A 43 3.12 -6.08 8.94
N ASN A 44 4.11 -6.18 9.82
CA ASN A 44 5.10 -7.26 9.75
C ASN A 44 4.55 -8.53 10.41
N LEU A 45 4.37 -9.56 9.59
CA LEU A 45 3.84 -10.87 9.97
C LEU A 45 4.95 -11.91 10.21
N SER A 46 6.22 -11.54 10.00
CA SER A 46 7.37 -12.42 10.18
C SER A 46 7.92 -12.41 11.60
N ASP A 47 8.89 -13.30 11.83
CA ASP A 47 9.69 -13.42 13.05
C ASP A 47 10.94 -12.52 13.05
N LYS A 48 11.17 -11.73 11.98
CA LYS A 48 12.34 -10.86 11.81
C LYS A 48 11.92 -9.40 11.60
N HIS A 49 12.81 -8.46 11.91
CA HIS A 49 12.59 -7.07 11.51
C HIS A 49 12.69 -6.98 9.98
N LEU A 50 11.90 -6.09 9.38
CA LEU A 50 11.90 -5.86 7.95
C LEU A 50 12.43 -4.46 7.65
N ALA A 51 13.53 -4.41 6.90
CA ALA A 51 13.99 -3.19 6.26
C ALA A 51 13.10 -2.90 5.06
N VAL A 52 12.46 -1.73 5.02
CA VAL A 52 11.49 -1.35 4.00
C VAL A 52 11.98 -0.14 3.21
N LYS A 53 11.81 -0.18 1.90
CA LYS A 53 12.04 0.90 0.94
C LYS A 53 10.82 1.08 0.06
N VAL A 54 10.30 2.30 -0.01
CA VAL A 54 9.12 2.62 -0.82
C VAL A 54 9.54 3.34 -2.10
N ARG A 55 8.95 2.94 -3.23
CA ARG A 55 9.15 3.57 -4.55
C ARG A 55 7.82 3.93 -5.16
N CYS A 56 7.69 5.12 -5.73
CA CYS A 56 6.51 5.54 -6.47
C CYS A 56 6.79 5.53 -7.97
N SER A 57 5.77 5.20 -8.79
CA SER A 57 5.84 5.32 -10.26
C SER A 57 5.91 6.78 -10.73
N ASN A 58 5.33 7.71 -9.96
CA ASN A 58 5.22 9.11 -10.34
C ASN A 58 5.56 10.06 -9.18
N ASN A 59 6.83 10.43 -9.10
CA ASN A 59 7.31 11.35 -8.07
C ASN A 59 6.93 12.82 -8.34
N ALA A 60 6.37 13.15 -9.51
CA ALA A 60 5.93 14.51 -9.78
C ALA A 60 4.65 14.83 -8.98
N LEU A 61 3.70 13.89 -8.94
CA LEU A 61 2.39 14.07 -8.32
C LEU A 61 2.25 13.48 -6.92
N TYR A 62 3.16 12.61 -6.49
CA TYR A 62 3.05 11.95 -5.18
C TYR A 62 4.21 12.29 -4.26
N ARG A 63 3.91 12.39 -2.96
CA ARG A 63 4.86 12.52 -1.86
C ARG A 63 4.61 11.38 -0.88
N VAL A 64 5.69 10.70 -0.47
CA VAL A 64 5.61 9.50 0.37
C VAL A 64 6.45 9.73 1.62
N ARG A 65 5.90 9.38 2.78
CA ARG A 65 6.55 9.57 4.08
C ARG A 65 6.20 8.38 5.02
N PRO A 66 7.20 7.68 5.59
CA PRO A 66 8.63 7.70 5.25
C PRO A 66 8.92 6.88 3.98
N VAL A 67 10.07 7.14 3.33
CA VAL A 67 10.53 6.36 2.15
C VAL A 67 11.33 5.13 2.57
N TYR A 68 12.03 5.23 3.70
CA TYR A 68 12.79 4.15 4.31
C TYR A 68 12.36 4.03 5.76
N GLN A 69 12.11 2.81 6.21
CA GLN A 69 11.84 2.52 7.62
C GLN A 69 12.16 1.07 7.94
N VAL A 70 12.35 0.77 9.22
CA VAL A 70 12.30 -0.60 9.73
C VAL A 70 10.91 -0.85 10.31
N VAL A 71 10.29 -1.96 9.93
CA VAL A 71 9.09 -2.50 10.58
C VAL A 71 9.54 -3.64 11.46
N GLU A 72 9.46 -3.44 12.77
CA GLU A 72 9.96 -4.42 13.72
C GLU A 72 9.11 -5.69 13.75
N THR A 73 9.67 -6.80 14.23
CA THR A 73 8.95 -8.07 14.39
C THR A 73 7.65 -7.88 15.16
N GLY A 74 6.52 -8.33 14.60
CA GLY A 74 5.20 -8.21 15.20
C GLY A 74 4.66 -6.77 15.35
N GLN A 75 5.36 -5.77 14.80
CA GLN A 75 4.93 -4.37 14.83
C GLN A 75 4.29 -3.95 13.50
N CYS A 76 3.54 -2.86 13.56
CA CYS A 76 3.06 -2.14 12.40
C CYS A 76 3.57 -0.70 12.40
N LYS A 77 3.74 -0.12 11.22
CA LYS A 77 4.22 1.26 11.04
C LYS A 77 3.42 1.93 9.91
N SER A 78 3.11 3.22 10.07
CA SER A 78 2.34 3.96 9.08
C SER A 78 3.18 4.42 7.89
N LEU A 79 2.52 4.52 6.74
CA LEU A 79 3.03 5.03 5.48
C LEU A 79 2.01 6.02 4.92
N ILE A 80 2.41 7.28 4.82
CA ILE A 80 1.56 8.36 4.34
C ILE A 80 1.90 8.65 2.88
N VAL A 81 0.86 8.66 2.05
CA VAL A 81 0.91 8.99 0.63
C VAL A 81 0.08 10.24 0.42
N THR A 82 0.72 11.32 -0.04
CA THR A 82 0.05 12.58 -0.39
C THR A 82 0.11 12.77 -1.89
N ARG A 83 -1.05 12.99 -2.51
CA ARG A 83 -1.16 13.35 -3.92
C ARG A 83 -1.32 14.86 -4.05
N LEU A 84 -0.52 15.47 -4.91
CA LEU A 84 -0.62 16.86 -5.34
C LEU A 84 -1.72 17.03 -6.39
N ILE A 85 -2.16 18.27 -6.60
CA ILE A 85 -3.12 18.61 -7.66
C ILE A 85 -2.53 18.21 -9.02
N GLY A 86 -3.31 17.56 -9.88
CA GLY A 86 -2.88 17.19 -11.22
C GLY A 86 -3.85 16.29 -11.96
N PRO A 87 -3.54 15.97 -13.24
CA PRO A 87 -4.43 15.17 -14.08
C PRO A 87 -4.63 13.76 -13.51
N PRO A 88 -5.79 13.13 -13.74
CA PRO A 88 -6.03 11.73 -13.44
C PRO A 88 -4.92 10.82 -14.00
N SER A 89 -4.45 9.88 -13.20
CA SER A 89 -3.39 8.93 -13.58
C SER A 89 -3.55 7.63 -12.80
N LEU A 90 -3.20 6.51 -13.43
CA LEU A 90 -3.11 5.20 -12.78
C LEU A 90 -1.67 4.98 -12.34
N ASP A 91 -1.41 5.19 -11.07
CA ASP A 91 -0.08 5.09 -10.49
C ASP A 91 0.02 3.96 -9.47
N ARG A 92 1.25 3.58 -9.11
CA ARG A 92 1.52 2.51 -8.15
C ARG A 92 2.65 2.89 -7.21
N LEU A 93 2.51 2.43 -5.98
CA LEU A 93 3.55 2.42 -4.98
C LEU A 93 4.07 0.99 -4.81
N THR A 94 5.37 0.80 -4.97
CA THR A 94 6.05 -0.48 -4.76
C THR A 94 6.79 -0.40 -3.42
N ILE A 95 6.42 -1.28 -2.50
CA ILE A 95 7.06 -1.43 -1.19
C ILE A 95 8.02 -2.60 -1.31
N GLN A 96 9.31 -2.32 -1.30
CA GLN A 96 10.38 -3.30 -1.32
C GLN A 96 10.81 -3.60 0.11
N TYR A 97 11.08 -4.86 0.44
CA TYR A 97 11.51 -5.23 1.77
C TYR A 97 12.48 -6.40 1.78
N LEU A 98 13.25 -6.47 2.88
CA LEU A 98 14.22 -7.52 3.17
C LEU A 98 14.26 -7.75 4.69
N PRO A 99 14.52 -8.98 5.16
CA PRO A 99 14.76 -9.22 6.57
C PRO A 99 16.06 -8.55 7.03
N THR A 100 16.04 -7.99 8.24
CA THR A 100 17.19 -7.42 8.93
C THR A 100 17.18 -7.83 10.39
N THR A 101 18.37 -7.96 10.98
CA THR A 101 18.54 -8.14 12.43
C THR A 101 18.88 -6.83 13.14
N ASP A 102 19.22 -5.78 12.38
CA ASP A 102 19.61 -4.47 12.92
C ASP A 102 18.53 -3.43 12.61
N ILE A 103 17.88 -2.94 13.67
CA ILE A 103 16.84 -1.91 13.62
C ILE A 103 17.41 -0.51 13.35
N ASN A 104 18.71 -0.30 13.59
CA ASN A 104 19.40 0.98 13.43
C ASN A 104 20.25 1.02 12.15
N CYS A 105 20.11 0.02 11.28
CA CYS A 105 20.91 -0.07 10.07
C CYS A 105 20.70 1.14 9.14
N ASN A 106 21.76 1.54 8.44
CA ASN A 106 21.62 2.50 7.35
C ASN A 106 20.89 1.84 6.18
N LEU A 107 19.58 2.07 6.09
CA LEU A 107 18.71 1.45 5.09
C LEU A 107 19.12 1.76 3.64
N ILE A 108 19.68 2.95 3.39
CA ILE A 108 20.10 3.33 2.04
C ILE A 108 21.24 2.40 1.58
N ASP A 109 22.25 2.23 2.42
CA ASP A 109 23.41 1.41 2.09
C ASP A 109 23.08 -0.09 2.17
N PHE A 110 22.23 -0.49 3.12
CA PHE A 110 21.69 -1.85 3.20
C PHE A 110 21.04 -2.31 1.89
N PHE A 111 20.16 -1.49 1.30
CA PHE A 111 19.53 -1.81 0.02
C PHE A 111 20.50 -1.73 -1.16
N LYS A 112 21.49 -0.83 -1.15
CA LYS A 112 22.54 -0.79 -2.20
C LYS A 112 23.37 -2.07 -2.18
N ASP A 113 23.79 -2.50 -1.00
CA ASP A 113 24.58 -3.72 -0.81
C ASP A 113 23.81 -4.97 -1.20
N ALA A 114 22.53 -5.06 -0.84
CA ALA A 114 21.66 -6.15 -1.26
C ALA A 114 21.57 -6.26 -2.79
N MET A 115 21.38 -5.11 -3.49
CA MET A 115 21.37 -5.08 -4.96
C MET A 115 22.73 -5.49 -5.55
N LYS A 116 23.84 -4.98 -5.01
CA LYS A 116 25.19 -5.33 -5.46
C LYS A 116 25.50 -6.82 -5.30
N LYS A 117 24.99 -7.44 -4.24
CA LYS A 117 25.14 -8.87 -3.94
C LYS A 117 24.14 -9.75 -4.70
N GLY A 118 23.22 -9.17 -5.48
CA GLY A 118 22.18 -9.93 -6.19
C GLY A 118 21.15 -10.59 -5.28
N VAL A 119 20.95 -10.07 -4.07
CA VAL A 119 19.93 -10.57 -3.14
C VAL A 119 18.54 -10.30 -3.73
N LYS A 120 17.67 -11.31 -3.72
CA LYS A 120 16.27 -11.16 -4.11
C LYS A 120 15.57 -10.21 -3.13
N ILE A 121 15.02 -9.12 -3.64
CA ILE A 121 14.25 -8.14 -2.86
C ILE A 121 12.77 -8.40 -3.11
N ASP A 122 12.04 -8.77 -2.06
CA ASP A 122 10.61 -8.99 -2.16
C ASP A 122 9.85 -7.66 -2.21
N ALA A 123 8.66 -7.67 -2.82
CA ALA A 123 7.90 -6.44 -3.03
C ALA A 123 6.38 -6.63 -2.97
N LEU A 124 5.69 -5.63 -2.42
CA LEU A 124 4.24 -5.46 -2.44
C LEU A 124 3.86 -4.20 -3.21
N ARG A 125 2.59 -4.08 -3.57
CA ARG A 125 2.08 -2.94 -4.34
C ARG A 125 0.86 -2.33 -3.66
N ILE A 126 0.85 -1.01 -3.57
CA ILE A 126 -0.36 -0.22 -3.33
C ILE A 126 -0.79 0.37 -4.67
N ILE A 127 -2.07 0.21 -5.01
CA ILE A 127 -2.65 0.78 -6.22
C ILE A 127 -3.13 2.20 -5.91
N LEU A 128 -2.72 3.18 -6.72
CA LEU A 128 -3.16 4.57 -6.59
C LEU A 128 -4.22 4.82 -7.67
N LYS A 129 -5.47 4.95 -7.22
CA LYS A 129 -6.62 5.15 -8.09
C LYS A 129 -7.25 6.51 -7.85
N MET A 130 -7.89 7.03 -8.89
CA MET A 130 -8.78 8.17 -8.74
C MET A 130 -10.11 7.67 -8.19
N LYS A 131 -10.71 8.42 -7.26
CA LYS A 131 -12.08 8.17 -6.81
C LYS A 131 -13.01 8.39 -7.99
N GLU A 132 -13.82 7.41 -8.31
CA GLU A 132 -14.92 7.60 -9.25
C GLU A 132 -15.90 8.59 -8.61
N GLU A 133 -16.36 9.57 -9.39
CA GLU A 133 -17.47 10.41 -8.94
C GLU A 133 -18.69 9.50 -8.88
N ASP A 134 -18.98 8.97 -7.68
CA ASP A 134 -20.28 8.38 -7.40
C ASP A 134 -21.31 9.47 -7.65
N ASN A 135 -21.93 9.44 -8.84
CA ASN A 135 -23.16 10.16 -9.14
C ASN A 135 -24.25 9.57 -8.25
N PHE A 136 -24.24 9.91 -6.96
CA PHE A 136 -25.29 9.54 -6.05
C PHE A 136 -26.59 10.13 -6.61
N SER A 137 -27.53 9.24 -6.88
CA SER A 137 -28.69 9.45 -7.75
C SER A 137 -29.47 10.73 -7.45
N LYS A 138 -29.95 11.34 -8.53
CA LYS A 138 -30.88 12.48 -8.61
C LYS A 138 -32.30 12.15 -8.14
N ASP A 139 -32.49 11.37 -7.07
CA ASP A 139 -33.83 10.92 -6.63
C ASP A 139 -34.15 11.28 -5.16
N ALA A 140 -33.80 12.50 -4.75
CA ALA A 140 -34.39 13.13 -3.58
C ALA A 140 -35.49 14.13 -4.01
N THR A 141 -36.46 13.66 -4.78
CA THR A 141 -37.77 14.33 -4.87
C THR A 141 -38.79 13.43 -4.19
N TYR A 142 -38.92 13.57 -2.87
CA TYR A 142 -40.12 13.18 -2.14
C TYR A 142 -40.76 14.47 -1.62
N LEU A 143 -41.72 14.99 -2.40
CA LEU A 143 -42.81 15.85 -1.95
C LEU A 143 -44.09 15.32 -2.58
#